data_AF-A0A2E7ILF1-F1
#
_entry.id   AF-A0A2E7ILF1-F1
#
_cell.length_a   1.000
_cell.length_b   1.000
_cell.length_c   1.000
_cell.angle_alpha   90.00
_cell.angle_beta   90.00
_cell.angle_gamma   90.00
#
_symmetry.space_group_name_H-M   'P 1'
#
loop_
_entity.id
_entity.type
_entity.pdbx_description
1 polymer ?
#
loop_
_entity_poly.entity_id
_entity_poly.type
_entity_poly.pdbx_seq_one_letter_code
_entity_poly.pdbx_strand_id
1 'polypeptide(L)'
;MQGKRLVAAALVSSLLLPFSAAQAAELYKIVDEDGNVTFSQFPPSKPQGEMESIKVAGTNDAMTTLSQSGNIEYCGDIELPAKDYYRSYQHPNDRFLREVGSKRKYWQRKLERAEKQVNESTRNQNARSNKYNSYYRNSSYRSQQDVAHFERQEAQLKNIRDLRCALHWADKRDTDMEQFRAQNHTELKRLEDVQKTLLSQLQRNCGNEPPLDPSDKGATLRLEQWAQCSQQYQRDLRDVSRQLQAVSQKIGATLP
;
A
#
# COMPACT_ATOMS: atom_id res chain seq x y z
N MET A 1 6.59 30.47 62.03
CA MET A 1 7.33 29.36 61.37
C MET A 1 6.50 28.09 61.45
N GLN A 2 6.62 27.23 60.44
CA GLN A 2 5.91 25.96 60.21
C GLN A 2 4.54 26.06 59.52
N GLY A 3 4.60 26.17 58.19
CA GLY A 3 3.48 25.91 57.29
C GLY A 3 3.28 24.40 57.12
N LYS A 4 2.03 23.97 57.25
CA LYS A 4 1.60 22.59 56.95
C LYS A 4 1.20 22.54 55.48
N ARG A 5 2.02 21.87 54.67
CA ARG A 5 1.70 21.55 53.27
C ARG A 5 0.71 20.38 53.25
N LEU A 6 -0.48 20.63 52.74
CA LEU A 6 -1.44 19.63 52.30
C LEU A 6 -0.80 18.84 51.15
N VAL A 7 -0.52 17.57 51.38
CA VAL A 7 -0.15 16.62 50.31
C VAL A 7 -1.46 16.17 49.67
N ALA A 8 -1.79 16.77 48.53
CA ALA A 8 -2.83 16.26 47.65
C ALA A 8 -2.31 14.96 47.03
N ALA A 9 -2.88 13.83 47.46
CA ALA A 9 -2.66 12.53 46.86
C ALA A 9 -3.24 12.54 45.43
N ALA A 10 -2.37 12.63 44.44
CA ALA A 10 -2.73 12.46 43.04
C ALA A 10 -3.06 10.97 42.79
N LEU A 11 -4.35 10.67 42.70
CA LEU A 11 -4.90 9.41 42.19
C LEU A 11 -4.44 9.21 40.75
N VAL A 12 -3.42 8.37 40.56
CA VAL A 12 -3.04 7.82 39.25
C VAL A 12 -4.11 6.80 38.87
N SER A 13 -5.14 7.28 38.17
CA SER A 13 -6.15 6.44 37.55
C SER A 13 -5.52 5.78 36.31
N SER A 14 -4.91 4.62 36.53
CA SER A 14 -4.51 3.71 35.46
C SER A 14 -5.76 3.27 34.69
N LEU A 15 -6.01 3.89 33.54
CA LEU A 15 -6.94 3.39 32.53
C LEU A 15 -6.43 2.03 32.02
N LEU A 16 -6.85 0.97 32.69
CA LEU A 16 -6.91 -0.37 32.12
C LEU A 16 -7.92 -0.34 30.97
N LEU A 17 -7.42 -0.11 29.76
CA LEU A 17 -8.17 -0.41 28.54
C LEU A 17 -8.51 -1.90 28.57
N PRO A 18 -9.79 -2.31 28.55
CA PRO A 18 -10.12 -3.70 28.37
C PRO A 18 -9.72 -4.07 26.95
N PHE A 19 -8.63 -4.82 26.82
CA PHE A 19 -8.37 -5.64 25.65
C PHE A 19 -9.57 -6.57 25.52
N SER A 20 -10.52 -6.17 24.68
CA SER A 20 -11.61 -7.04 24.27
C SER A 20 -10.93 -8.19 23.53
N ALA A 21 -10.92 -9.38 24.14
CA ALA A 21 -10.57 -10.60 23.44
C ALA A 21 -11.41 -10.63 22.16
N ALA A 22 -10.76 -10.51 21.01
CA ALA A 22 -11.39 -10.72 19.73
C ALA A 22 -11.90 -12.15 19.76
N GLN A 23 -13.20 -12.33 19.99
CA GLN A 23 -13.82 -13.64 19.95
C GLN A 23 -13.68 -14.13 18.51
N ALA A 24 -12.79 -15.10 18.33
CA ALA A 24 -12.71 -15.89 17.12
C ALA A 24 -14.06 -16.61 16.98
N ALA A 25 -14.92 -16.09 16.10
CA ALA A 25 -16.21 -16.70 15.83
C ALA A 25 -15.97 -18.02 15.09
N GLU A 26 -16.21 -19.16 15.77
CA GLU A 26 -16.25 -20.46 15.13
C GLU A 26 -17.54 -20.57 14.31
N LEU A 27 -17.40 -20.89 13.02
CA LEU A 27 -18.52 -21.02 12.10
C LEU A 27 -18.76 -22.51 11.81
N TYR A 28 -19.97 -22.98 12.09
CA TYR A 28 -20.40 -24.36 11.91
C TYR A 28 -21.20 -24.48 10.62
N LYS A 29 -20.77 -25.39 9.74
CA LYS A 29 -21.54 -25.84 8.58
C LYS A 29 -22.31 -27.10 8.96
N ILE A 30 -23.64 -27.03 8.85
CA ILE A 30 -24.57 -28.11 9.17
C ILE A 30 -25.18 -28.60 7.86
N VAL A 31 -25.11 -29.89 7.57
CA VAL A 31 -25.76 -30.51 6.41
C VAL A 31 -26.89 -31.40 6.91
N ASP A 32 -28.14 -31.09 6.57
CA ASP A 32 -29.30 -31.89 7.00
C ASP A 32 -29.48 -33.17 6.14
N GLU A 33 -30.42 -34.03 6.55
CA GLU A 33 -30.71 -35.33 5.91
C GLU A 33 -31.23 -35.18 4.46
N ASP A 34 -31.74 -33.99 4.11
CA ASP A 34 -32.19 -33.64 2.76
C ASP A 34 -31.07 -33.00 1.90
N GLY A 35 -29.86 -32.86 2.45
CA GLY A 35 -28.68 -32.30 1.77
C GLY A 35 -28.59 -30.77 1.80
N ASN A 36 -29.41 -30.08 2.59
CA ASN A 36 -29.36 -28.63 2.71
C ASN A 36 -28.26 -28.18 3.67
N VAL A 37 -27.51 -27.16 3.25
CA VAL A 37 -26.40 -26.60 4.01
C VAL A 37 -26.87 -25.36 4.77
N THR A 38 -26.76 -25.38 6.10
CA THR A 38 -27.03 -24.25 6.99
C THR A 38 -25.80 -23.86 7.79
N PHE A 39 -25.53 -22.56 7.91
CA PHE A 39 -24.36 -22.04 8.63
C PHE A 39 -24.78 -21.35 9.93
N SER A 40 -24.08 -21.66 11.03
CA SER A 40 -24.36 -21.11 12.37
C SER A 40 -23.09 -20.68 13.09
N GLN A 41 -23.15 -19.55 13.80
CA GLN A 41 -22.10 -19.09 14.72
C GLN A 41 -22.24 -19.70 16.13
N PHE A 42 -23.31 -20.47 16.36
CA PHE A 42 -23.56 -21.19 17.60
C PHE A 42 -23.54 -22.70 17.32
N PRO A 43 -22.87 -23.50 18.16
CA PRO A 43 -22.86 -24.95 17.99
C PRO A 43 -24.30 -25.49 18.09
N PRO A 44 -24.76 -26.32 17.13
CA PRO A 44 -26.10 -26.88 17.17
C PRO A 44 -26.27 -27.83 18.35
N SER A 45 -27.45 -27.82 18.98
CA SER A 45 -27.71 -28.55 20.22
C SER A 45 -27.76 -30.08 20.05
N LYS A 46 -27.76 -30.60 18.81
CA LYS A 46 -27.76 -32.04 18.49
C LYS A 46 -27.02 -32.30 17.17
N PRO A 47 -26.17 -33.34 17.09
CA PRO A 47 -25.49 -33.69 15.86
C PRO A 47 -26.41 -34.47 14.92
N GLN A 48 -26.86 -33.82 13.85
CA GLN A 48 -27.44 -34.49 12.68
C GLN A 48 -26.67 -33.95 11.47
N GLY A 49 -25.86 -34.82 10.84
CA GLY A 49 -25.08 -34.50 9.65
C GLY A 49 -23.56 -34.47 9.82
N GLU A 50 -22.85 -34.59 8.69
CA GLU A 50 -21.40 -34.43 8.57
C GLU A 50 -21.04 -32.95 8.83
N MET A 51 -20.26 -32.70 9.87
CA MET A 51 -19.95 -31.35 10.35
C MET A 51 -18.51 -30.97 10.08
N GLU A 52 -18.33 -29.79 9.51
CA GLU A 52 -17.02 -29.18 9.33
C GLU A 52 -16.96 -27.86 10.13
N SER A 53 -16.09 -27.82 11.14
CA SER A 53 -15.86 -26.62 11.95
C SER A 53 -14.81 -25.74 11.25
N ILE A 54 -15.19 -24.53 10.84
CA ILE A 54 -14.24 -23.57 10.28
C ILE A 54 -13.75 -22.67 11.43
N LYS A 55 -12.51 -22.90 11.88
CA LYS A 55 -11.85 -22.04 12.85
C LYS A 55 -11.33 -20.78 12.17
N VAL A 56 -11.88 -19.62 12.52
CA VAL A 56 -11.32 -18.31 12.15
C VAL A 56 -10.21 -17.97 13.16
N ALA A 57 -9.03 -18.54 12.97
CA ALA A 57 -7.89 -18.32 13.84
C ALA A 57 -7.33 -16.88 13.74
N GLY A 58 -6.94 -16.34 14.90
CA GLY A 58 -6.49 -14.97 15.08
C GLY A 58 -5.19 -14.63 14.37
N THR A 59 -5.11 -13.35 13.99
CA THR A 59 -3.98 -12.42 13.70
C THR A 59 -2.65 -12.89 13.10
N ASN A 60 -2.22 -14.15 13.16
CA ASN A 60 -1.09 -14.70 12.40
C ASN A 60 -1.52 -15.78 11.38
N ASP A 61 -2.69 -16.39 11.55
CA ASP A 61 -3.26 -17.42 10.64
C ASP A 61 -4.32 -16.86 9.67
N ALA A 62 -4.50 -15.54 9.63
CA ALA A 62 -5.55 -14.86 8.87
C ALA A 62 -5.02 -14.19 7.58
N MET A 63 -4.12 -14.86 6.86
CA MET A 63 -3.67 -14.47 5.52
C MET A 63 -3.67 -15.69 4.61
N THR A 64 -3.89 -15.46 3.32
CA THR A 64 -3.85 -16.54 2.33
C THR A 64 -2.41 -17.02 2.14
N THR A 65 -2.23 -18.29 1.80
CA THR A 65 -0.91 -18.83 1.50
C THR A 65 -0.40 -18.28 0.18
N LEU A 66 0.91 -18.01 0.12
CA LEU A 66 1.55 -17.63 -1.12
C LEU A 66 1.54 -18.84 -2.05
N SER A 67 1.06 -18.65 -3.27
CA SER A 67 1.12 -19.64 -4.34
C SER A 67 1.93 -19.10 -5.51
N GLN A 68 2.45 -19.99 -6.33
CA GLN A 68 3.26 -19.63 -7.48
C GLN A 68 2.76 -20.37 -8.72
N SER A 69 2.54 -19.63 -9.80
CA SER A 69 2.24 -20.18 -11.12
C SER A 69 3.24 -19.62 -12.12
N GLY A 70 4.14 -20.47 -12.61
CA GLY A 70 5.28 -20.03 -13.42
C GLY A 70 6.18 -19.04 -12.67
N ASN A 71 6.39 -17.85 -13.27
CA ASN A 71 7.23 -16.78 -12.69
C ASN A 71 6.42 -15.75 -11.88
N ILE A 72 5.14 -16.02 -11.65
CA ILE A 72 4.23 -15.07 -11.00
C ILE A 72 3.80 -15.65 -9.65
N GLU A 73 3.96 -14.85 -8.60
CA GLU A 73 3.53 -15.19 -7.25
C GLU A 73 2.12 -14.61 -7.00
N TYR A 74 1.32 -15.31 -6.21
CA TYR A 74 -0.07 -14.95 -5.92
C TYR A 74 -0.37 -15.05 -4.42
N CYS A 75 -1.18 -14.12 -3.95
CA CYS A 75 -1.83 -14.16 -2.64
C CYS A 75 -3.33 -14.35 -2.84
N GLY A 76 -3.77 -15.62 -2.92
CA GLY A 76 -5.13 -15.95 -3.33
C GLY A 76 -5.41 -15.42 -4.74
N ASP A 77 -6.36 -14.49 -4.86
CA ASP A 77 -6.73 -13.91 -6.15
C ASP A 77 -5.87 -12.69 -6.54
N ILE A 78 -4.94 -12.26 -5.68
CA ILE A 78 -4.05 -11.12 -5.93
C ILE A 78 -2.77 -11.58 -6.60
N GLU A 79 -2.58 -11.16 -7.85
CA GLU A 79 -1.31 -11.28 -8.56
C GLU A 79 -0.27 -10.29 -8.00
N LEU A 80 0.91 -10.81 -7.64
CA LEU A 80 2.02 -10.03 -7.12
C LEU A 80 2.95 -9.61 -8.27
N PRO A 81 3.61 -8.44 -8.18
CA PRO A 81 4.58 -8.01 -9.18
C PRO A 81 5.63 -9.09 -9.45
N ALA A 82 5.88 -9.37 -10.73
CA ALA A 82 6.92 -10.29 -11.16
C ALA A 82 8.20 -9.53 -11.55
N LYS A 83 9.36 -10.15 -11.32
CA LYS A 83 10.62 -9.61 -11.85
C LYS A 83 10.66 -9.84 -13.36
N ASP A 84 10.69 -8.75 -14.12
CA ASP A 84 10.88 -8.77 -15.58
C ASP A 84 12.35 -9.06 -15.90
N TYR A 85 12.73 -10.34 -15.97
CA TYR A 85 14.11 -10.75 -16.28
C TYR A 85 14.57 -10.42 -17.70
N TYR A 86 13.64 -10.12 -18.63
CA TYR A 86 13.92 -10.03 -20.06
C TYR A 86 13.93 -8.61 -20.65
N ARG A 87 13.54 -7.57 -19.89
CA ARG A 87 13.23 -6.24 -20.46
C ARG A 87 14.22 -5.10 -20.16
N SER A 88 15.19 -5.30 -19.28
CA SER A 88 16.12 -4.22 -18.88
C SER A 88 17.49 -4.79 -18.52
N TYR A 89 18.47 -4.64 -19.41
CA TYR A 89 19.86 -5.05 -19.17
C TYR A 89 20.59 -4.13 -18.17
N GLN A 90 20.09 -2.92 -17.94
CA GLN A 90 20.77 -1.93 -17.10
C GLN A 90 20.18 -1.83 -15.69
N HIS A 91 18.86 -1.94 -15.52
CA HIS A 91 18.21 -1.82 -14.20
C HIS A 91 16.90 -2.63 -14.10
N PRO A 92 16.93 -3.97 -14.09
CA PRO A 92 15.73 -4.80 -14.05
C PRO A 92 14.96 -4.69 -12.72
N ASN A 93 15.66 -4.36 -11.63
CA ASN A 93 15.06 -4.24 -10.30
C ASN A 93 14.33 -2.91 -10.06
N ASP A 94 14.66 -1.83 -10.77
CA ASP A 94 14.09 -0.50 -10.51
C ASP A 94 12.59 -0.45 -10.76
N ARG A 95 12.15 -0.97 -11.91
CA ARG A 95 10.72 -1.02 -12.27
C ARG A 95 9.96 -1.89 -11.28
N PHE A 96 10.52 -3.06 -10.98
CA PHE A 96 9.96 -4.00 -10.03
C PHE A 96 9.76 -3.37 -8.65
N LEU A 97 10.80 -2.77 -8.06
CA LEU A 97 10.71 -2.16 -6.72
C LEU A 97 9.77 -0.95 -6.67
N ARG A 98 9.70 -0.16 -7.76
CA ARG A 98 8.70 0.92 -7.88
C ARG A 98 7.28 0.37 -7.91
N GLU A 99 7.06 -0.70 -8.67
CA GLU A 99 5.76 -1.36 -8.73
C GLU A 99 5.36 -1.93 -7.37
N VAL A 100 6.26 -2.68 -6.70
CA VAL A 100 6.05 -3.19 -5.33
C VAL A 100 5.66 -2.05 -4.39
N GLY A 101 6.41 -0.95 -4.39
CA GLY A 101 6.11 0.21 -3.53
C GLY A 101 4.74 0.84 -3.82
N SER A 102 4.35 0.93 -5.10
CA SER A 102 3.03 1.44 -5.49
C SER A 102 1.88 0.50 -5.10
N LYS A 103 2.08 -0.81 -5.30
CA LYS A 103 1.11 -1.86 -4.99
C LYS A 103 0.93 -1.98 -3.49
N ARG A 104 2.00 -1.87 -2.69
CA ARG A 104 1.93 -1.83 -1.22
C ARG A 104 0.99 -0.73 -0.72
N LYS A 105 1.17 0.53 -1.18
CA LYS A 105 0.28 1.65 -0.84
C LYS A 105 -1.17 1.42 -1.30
N TYR A 106 -1.35 0.75 -2.44
CA TYR A 106 -2.68 0.40 -2.94
C TYR A 106 -3.35 -0.68 -2.10
N TRP A 107 -2.64 -1.75 -1.77
CA TRP A 107 -3.11 -2.85 -0.94
C TRP A 107 -3.44 -2.39 0.47
N GLN A 108 -2.61 -1.52 1.07
CA GLN A 108 -2.90 -0.93 2.38
C GLN A 108 -4.23 -0.15 2.37
N ARG A 109 -4.43 0.75 1.40
CA ARG A 109 -5.70 1.47 1.25
C ARG A 109 -6.89 0.56 0.96
N LYS A 110 -6.68 -0.55 0.25
CA LYS A 110 -7.72 -1.55 0.00
C LYS A 110 -8.07 -2.31 1.26
N LEU A 111 -7.08 -2.70 2.06
CA LEU A 111 -7.27 -3.42 3.32
C LEU A 111 -8.06 -2.56 4.30
N GLU A 112 -7.66 -1.30 4.51
CA GLU A 112 -8.37 -0.35 5.37
C GLU A 112 -9.84 -0.18 4.96
N ARG A 113 -10.12 -0.08 3.65
CA ARG A 113 -11.50 0.01 3.14
C ARG A 113 -12.29 -1.29 3.33
N ALA A 114 -11.67 -2.44 3.07
CA ALA A 114 -12.33 -3.74 3.23
C ALA A 114 -12.67 -4.01 4.70
N GLU A 115 -11.74 -3.73 5.62
CA GLU A 115 -11.97 -3.86 7.06
C GLU A 115 -13.07 -2.91 7.54
N LYS A 116 -13.08 -1.66 7.05
CA LYS A 116 -14.16 -0.71 7.34
C LYS A 116 -15.51 -1.22 6.83
N GLN A 117 -15.58 -1.73 5.61
CA GLN A 117 -16.82 -2.24 5.01
C GLN A 117 -17.37 -3.44 5.80
N VAL A 118 -16.52 -4.38 6.21
CA VAL A 118 -16.93 -5.51 7.05
C VAL A 118 -17.46 -5.01 8.40
N ASN A 119 -16.74 -4.09 9.04
CA ASN A 119 -17.17 -3.52 10.33
C ASN A 119 -18.51 -2.80 10.25
N GLU A 120 -18.73 -2.00 9.19
CA GLU A 120 -20.00 -1.30 8.96
C GLU A 120 -21.15 -2.28 8.67
N SER A 121 -20.91 -3.31 7.86
CA SER A 121 -21.90 -4.35 7.57
C SER A 121 -22.34 -5.06 8.84
N THR A 122 -21.39 -5.49 9.67
CA THR A 122 -21.66 -6.15 10.96
C THR A 122 -22.43 -5.24 11.92
N ARG A 123 -22.04 -3.96 12.04
CA ARG A 123 -22.75 -2.97 12.88
C ARG A 123 -24.19 -2.77 12.42
N ASN A 124 -24.42 -2.64 11.11
CA ASN A 124 -25.74 -2.44 10.53
C ASN A 124 -26.66 -3.66 10.72
N GLN A 125 -26.10 -4.87 10.69
CA GLN A 125 -26.86 -6.10 10.96
C GLN A 125 -27.31 -6.17 12.42
N ASN A 126 -26.40 -5.93 13.36
CA ASN A 126 -26.71 -5.92 14.79
C ASN A 126 -27.78 -4.87 15.13
N ALA A 127 -27.73 -3.70 14.47
CA ALA A 127 -28.74 -2.66 14.63
C ALA A 127 -30.12 -3.03 14.06
N ARG A 128 -30.18 -3.79 12.94
CA ARG A 128 -31.43 -4.26 12.32
C ARG A 128 -32.06 -5.43 13.08
N SER A 129 -31.25 -6.32 13.65
CA SER A 129 -31.67 -7.43 14.51
C SER A 129 -32.53 -6.95 15.68
N ASN A 130 -32.21 -5.79 16.26
CA ASN A 130 -32.93 -5.23 17.41
C ASN A 130 -34.27 -4.54 17.07
N LYS A 131 -34.67 -4.46 15.79
CA LYS A 131 -35.87 -3.73 15.34
C LYS A 131 -36.94 -4.61 14.67
N TYR A 132 -36.74 -5.91 14.54
CA TYR A 132 -37.62 -6.75 13.73
C TYR A 132 -38.78 -7.37 14.53
N ASN A 133 -40.01 -7.07 14.11
CA ASN A 133 -41.25 -7.59 14.69
C ASN A 133 -41.54 -9.00 14.13
N SER A 134 -41.90 -9.94 15.02
CA SER A 134 -41.92 -11.41 14.80
C SER A 134 -42.99 -11.94 13.81
N TYR A 135 -43.87 -11.09 13.27
CA TYR A 135 -45.18 -11.55 12.78
C TYR A 135 -45.25 -12.05 11.33
N TYR A 136 -44.18 -11.96 10.53
CA TYR A 136 -44.16 -12.48 9.15
C TYR A 136 -42.89 -13.30 8.90
N ARG A 137 -42.98 -14.61 9.16
CA ARG A 137 -41.88 -15.57 9.01
C ARG A 137 -42.17 -16.51 7.83
N ASN A 138 -41.92 -16.05 6.61
CA ASN A 138 -41.93 -16.90 5.43
C ASN A 138 -40.53 -17.53 5.26
N SER A 139 -40.42 -18.85 5.33
CA SER A 139 -39.16 -19.57 5.62
C SER A 139 -38.23 -19.75 4.41
N SER A 140 -38.75 -19.90 3.20
CA SER A 140 -37.94 -20.24 2.01
C SER A 140 -37.14 -19.05 1.46
N TYR A 141 -37.76 -17.86 1.32
CA TYR A 141 -37.10 -16.66 0.78
C TYR A 141 -35.98 -16.12 1.69
N ARG A 142 -36.13 -16.31 3.01
CA ARG A 142 -35.12 -15.88 4.00
C ARG A 142 -33.85 -16.73 3.93
N SER A 143 -33.97 -18.03 3.68
CA SER A 143 -32.83 -18.94 3.54
C SER A 143 -31.88 -18.56 2.39
N GLN A 144 -32.41 -18.18 1.22
CA GLN A 144 -31.60 -17.72 0.07
C GLN A 144 -30.93 -16.38 0.33
N GLN A 145 -31.62 -15.45 0.99
CA GLN A 145 -31.05 -14.14 1.33
C GLN A 145 -29.92 -14.26 2.37
N ASP A 146 -30.06 -15.19 3.31
CA ASP A 146 -29.04 -15.51 4.31
C ASP A 146 -27.82 -16.17 3.65
N VAL A 147 -28.00 -17.14 2.73
CA VAL A 147 -26.89 -17.74 1.96
C VAL A 147 -26.11 -16.70 1.16
N ALA A 148 -26.80 -15.89 0.34
CA ALA A 148 -26.15 -14.85 -0.45
C ALA A 148 -25.49 -13.76 0.43
N HIS A 149 -25.95 -13.59 1.66
CA HIS A 149 -25.30 -12.73 2.64
C HIS A 149 -23.99 -13.37 3.16
N PHE A 150 -24.01 -14.64 3.53
CA PHE A 150 -22.83 -15.37 3.98
C PHE A 150 -21.75 -15.46 2.90
N GLU A 151 -22.10 -15.78 1.65
CA GLU A 151 -21.14 -15.82 0.53
C GLU A 151 -20.44 -14.47 0.34
N ARG A 152 -21.18 -13.35 0.45
CA ARG A 152 -20.59 -12.02 0.39
C ARG A 152 -19.65 -11.74 1.55
N GLN A 153 -20.01 -12.15 2.76
CA GLN A 153 -19.16 -11.99 3.93
C GLN A 153 -17.87 -12.80 3.79
N GLU A 154 -17.97 -14.04 3.33
CA GLU A 154 -16.82 -14.91 3.07
C GLU A 154 -15.89 -14.34 2.01
N ALA A 155 -16.43 -13.83 0.90
CA ALA A 155 -15.66 -13.17 -0.14
C ALA A 155 -14.91 -11.93 0.38
N GLN A 156 -15.54 -11.13 1.25
CA GLN A 156 -14.88 -9.99 1.89
C GLN A 156 -13.74 -10.43 2.83
N LEU A 157 -13.96 -11.47 3.62
CA LEU A 157 -12.93 -12.03 4.50
C LEU A 157 -11.78 -12.66 3.70
N LYS A 158 -12.06 -13.34 2.58
CA LYS A 158 -11.05 -13.84 1.64
C LYS A 158 -10.20 -12.69 1.10
N ASN A 159 -10.82 -11.62 0.60
CA ASN A 159 -10.10 -10.46 0.10
C ASN A 159 -9.22 -9.81 1.19
N ILE A 160 -9.67 -9.73 2.44
CA ILE A 160 -8.85 -9.25 3.56
C ILE A 160 -7.61 -10.16 3.77
N ARG A 161 -7.79 -11.49 3.73
CA ARG A 161 -6.69 -12.46 3.86
C ARG A 161 -5.68 -12.34 2.72
N ASP A 162 -6.16 -12.18 1.48
CA ASP A 162 -5.32 -11.99 0.29
C ASP A 162 -4.50 -10.69 0.39
N LEU A 163 -5.14 -9.59 0.81
CA LEU A 163 -4.48 -8.29 1.00
C LEU A 163 -3.41 -8.33 2.09
N ARG A 164 -3.67 -9.04 3.19
CA ARG A 164 -2.68 -9.24 4.27
C ARG A 164 -1.48 -10.04 3.78
N CYS A 165 -1.70 -11.10 3.01
CA CYS A 165 -0.62 -11.85 2.36
C CYS A 165 0.21 -10.94 1.45
N ALA A 166 -0.44 -10.13 0.60
CA ALA A 166 0.26 -9.26 -0.35
C ALA A 166 1.09 -8.18 0.35
N LEU A 167 0.59 -7.62 1.45
CA LEU A 167 1.35 -6.69 2.29
C LEU A 167 2.53 -7.37 2.97
N HIS A 168 2.33 -8.53 3.60
CA HIS A 168 3.42 -9.29 4.23
C HIS A 168 4.50 -9.70 3.21
N TRP A 169 4.10 -10.04 1.98
CA TRP A 169 5.02 -10.29 0.89
C TRP A 169 5.82 -9.04 0.47
N ALA A 170 5.18 -7.87 0.47
CA ALA A 170 5.85 -6.60 0.18
C ALA A 170 6.82 -6.19 1.29
N ASP A 171 6.44 -6.41 2.56
CA ASP A 171 7.25 -6.07 3.73
C ASP A 171 8.59 -6.83 3.75
N LYS A 172 8.61 -8.08 3.25
CA LYS A 172 9.85 -8.85 3.05
C LYS A 172 10.85 -8.20 2.07
N ARG A 173 10.42 -7.20 1.31
CA ARG A 173 11.23 -6.44 0.34
C ARG A 173 11.50 -5.02 0.80
N ASP A 174 11.19 -4.67 2.05
CA ASP A 174 11.39 -3.33 2.58
C ASP A 174 12.85 -2.91 2.55
N THR A 175 13.77 -3.80 2.92
CA THR A 175 15.22 -3.52 2.86
C THR A 175 15.67 -3.19 1.44
N ASP A 176 15.23 -3.96 0.44
CA ASP A 176 15.56 -3.71 -0.97
C ASP A 176 14.99 -2.36 -1.44
N MET A 177 13.76 -2.03 -1.03
CA MET A 177 13.13 -0.75 -1.36
C MET A 177 13.83 0.44 -0.70
N GLU A 178 14.26 0.31 0.56
CA GLU A 178 15.01 1.36 1.26
C GLU A 178 16.38 1.57 0.64
N GLN A 179 17.09 0.48 0.31
CA GLN A 179 18.36 0.58 -0.41
C GLN A 179 18.19 1.24 -1.77
N PHE A 180 17.15 0.87 -2.52
CA PHE A 180 16.81 1.50 -3.79
C PHE A 180 16.54 3.00 -3.65
N ARG A 181 15.77 3.42 -2.63
CA ARG A 181 15.52 4.85 -2.36
C ARG A 181 16.81 5.58 -2.01
N ALA A 182 17.62 5.01 -1.13
CA ALA A 182 18.89 5.60 -0.71
C ALA A 182 19.84 5.80 -1.90
N GLN A 183 20.01 4.77 -2.75
CA GLN A 183 20.84 4.86 -3.95
C GLN A 183 20.38 5.96 -4.91
N ASN A 184 19.07 6.05 -5.17
CA ASN A 184 18.54 7.10 -6.05
C ASN A 184 18.66 8.49 -5.43
N HIS A 185 18.54 8.63 -4.10
CA HIS A 185 18.80 9.91 -3.42
C HIS A 185 20.27 10.33 -3.52
N THR A 186 21.20 9.40 -3.35
CA THR A 186 22.63 9.67 -3.53
C THR A 186 22.93 10.08 -4.97
N GLU A 187 22.34 9.38 -5.95
CA GLU A 187 22.53 9.69 -7.36
C GLU A 187 21.93 11.05 -7.74
N LEU A 188 20.75 11.37 -7.22
CA LEU A 188 20.13 12.68 -7.41
C LEU A 188 21.06 13.80 -6.92
N LYS A 189 21.59 13.66 -5.70
CA LYS A 189 22.54 14.63 -5.14
C LYS A 189 23.82 14.74 -6.00
N ARG A 190 24.35 13.60 -6.46
CA ARG A 190 25.52 13.58 -7.34
C ARG A 190 25.26 14.37 -8.64
N LEU A 191 24.10 14.17 -9.25
CA LEU A 191 23.71 14.87 -10.48
C LEU A 191 23.49 16.37 -10.26
N GLU A 192 22.92 16.78 -9.13
CA GLU A 192 22.81 18.19 -8.75
C GLU A 192 24.19 18.86 -8.60
N ASP A 193 25.15 18.17 -7.99
CA ASP A 193 26.52 18.67 -7.82
C ASP A 193 27.25 18.76 -9.17
N VAL A 194 27.03 17.79 -10.08
CA VAL A 194 27.54 17.86 -11.46
C VAL A 194 26.91 19.04 -12.19
N GLN A 195 25.60 19.27 -12.09
CA GLN A 195 24.92 20.40 -12.71
C GLN A 195 25.52 21.73 -12.24
N LYS A 196 25.69 21.92 -10.93
CA LYS A 196 26.32 23.12 -10.36
C LYS A 196 27.75 23.31 -10.87
N THR A 197 28.51 22.22 -10.96
CA THR A 197 29.89 22.26 -11.48
C THR A 197 29.92 22.68 -12.95
N LEU A 198 29.04 22.11 -13.79
CA LEU A 198 28.91 22.47 -15.20
C LEU A 198 28.52 23.94 -15.38
N LEU A 199 27.55 24.44 -14.61
CA LEU A 199 27.17 25.86 -14.63
C LEU A 199 28.34 26.77 -14.23
N SER A 200 29.10 26.39 -13.20
CA SER A 200 30.28 27.14 -12.77
C SER A 200 31.41 27.13 -13.81
N GLN A 201 31.65 26.00 -14.47
CA GLN A 201 32.64 25.89 -15.55
C GLN A 201 32.22 26.68 -16.79
N LEU A 202 30.95 26.60 -17.19
CA LEU A 202 30.37 27.41 -18.26
C LEU A 202 30.63 28.89 -17.99
N GLN A 203 30.29 29.36 -16.79
CA GLN A 203 30.48 30.76 -16.42
C GLN A 203 31.96 31.18 -16.42
N ARG A 204 32.87 30.35 -15.91
CA ARG A 204 34.30 30.67 -15.85
C ARG A 204 34.96 30.69 -17.22
N ASN A 205 34.56 29.78 -18.11
CA ASN A 205 35.25 29.58 -19.39
C ASN A 205 34.63 30.39 -20.53
N CYS A 206 33.31 30.57 -20.51
CA CYS A 206 32.57 31.26 -21.58
C CYS A 206 31.92 32.57 -21.12
N GLY A 207 31.79 32.82 -19.82
CA GLY A 207 31.05 33.96 -19.29
C GLY A 207 29.53 33.80 -19.39
N ASN A 208 28.83 34.87 -19.05
CA ASN A 208 27.36 34.92 -19.15
C ASN A 208 26.90 34.91 -20.61
N GLU A 209 25.71 34.38 -20.85
CA GLU A 209 25.03 34.51 -22.14
C GLU A 209 24.86 36.00 -22.50
N PRO A 210 25.38 36.45 -23.67
CA PRO A 210 25.23 37.83 -24.09
C PRO A 210 23.77 38.18 -24.35
N PRO A 211 23.31 39.39 -24.01
CA PRO A 211 21.96 39.83 -24.34
C PRO A 211 21.79 39.96 -25.86
N LEU A 212 20.62 39.55 -26.36
CA LEU A 212 20.23 39.75 -27.75
C LEU A 212 19.67 41.18 -27.92
N ASP A 213 20.55 42.14 -28.21
CA ASP A 213 20.16 43.51 -28.56
C ASP A 213 20.24 43.74 -30.08
N PRO A 214 19.11 43.90 -30.78
CA PRO A 214 19.08 44.15 -32.23
C PRO A 214 19.74 45.47 -32.66
N SER A 215 19.94 46.41 -31.73
CA SER A 215 20.52 47.72 -32.00
C SER A 215 22.05 47.71 -31.94
N ASP A 216 22.65 46.70 -31.30
CA ASP A 216 24.09 46.51 -31.24
C ASP A 216 24.57 45.63 -32.41
N LYS A 217 25.29 46.25 -33.33
CA LYS A 217 25.85 45.59 -34.53
C LYS A 217 26.79 44.42 -34.21
N GLY A 218 27.35 44.35 -33.00
CA GLY A 218 28.21 43.27 -32.53
C GLY A 218 27.50 42.19 -31.70
N ALA A 219 26.20 42.35 -31.39
CA ALA A 219 25.49 41.41 -30.54
C ALA A 219 25.44 39.99 -31.13
N THR A 220 25.15 39.86 -32.43
CA THR A 220 25.11 38.57 -33.12
C THR A 220 26.44 37.83 -33.02
N LEU A 221 27.56 38.52 -33.29
CA LEU A 221 28.89 37.92 -33.24
C LEU A 221 29.26 37.42 -31.83
N ARG A 222 28.99 38.23 -30.79
CA ARG A 222 29.27 37.82 -29.41
C ARG A 222 28.42 36.62 -28.99
N LEU A 223 27.17 36.59 -29.43
CA LEU A 223 26.26 35.47 -29.15
C LEU A 223 26.70 34.19 -29.87
N GLU A 224 27.18 34.28 -31.11
CA GLU A 224 27.78 33.15 -31.84
C GLU A 224 29.05 32.63 -31.16
N GLN A 225 29.96 33.52 -30.76
CA GLN A 225 31.19 33.15 -30.03
C GLN A 225 30.88 32.47 -28.70
N TRP A 226 29.92 33.02 -27.95
CA TRP A 226 29.46 32.40 -26.71
C TRP A 226 28.82 31.03 -26.98
N ALA A 227 27.96 30.91 -27.99
CA ALA A 227 27.30 29.66 -28.35
C ALA A 227 28.31 28.58 -28.77
N GLN A 228 29.38 28.95 -29.49
CA GLN A 228 30.47 28.04 -29.84
C GLN A 228 31.23 27.58 -28.59
N CYS A 229 31.55 28.48 -27.66
CA CYS A 229 32.21 28.13 -26.40
C CYS A 229 31.32 27.25 -25.50
N SER A 230 30.04 27.62 -25.36
CA SER A 230 29.11 27.01 -24.41
C SER A 230 28.50 25.70 -24.89
N GLN A 231 28.64 25.37 -26.19
CA GLN A 231 27.96 24.24 -26.83
C GLN A 231 28.07 22.93 -26.06
N GLN A 232 29.28 22.57 -25.62
CA GLN A 232 29.51 21.32 -24.89
C GLN A 232 28.82 21.34 -23.53
N TYR A 233 28.98 22.41 -22.76
CA TYR A 233 28.33 22.58 -21.47
C TYR A 233 26.79 22.53 -21.59
N GLN A 234 26.22 23.15 -22.61
CA GLN A 234 24.78 23.10 -22.86
C GLN A 234 24.29 21.70 -23.23
N ARG A 235 25.09 20.89 -23.92
CA ARG A 235 24.77 19.46 -24.16
C ARG A 235 24.80 18.69 -22.84
N ASP A 236 25.87 18.82 -22.08
CA ASP A 236 26.04 18.08 -20.82
C ASP A 236 24.99 18.49 -19.78
N LEU A 237 24.64 19.77 -19.69
CA LEU A 237 23.57 20.26 -18.82
C LEU A 237 22.19 19.69 -19.20
N ARG A 238 21.90 19.55 -20.51
CA ARG A 238 20.67 18.88 -20.97
C ARG A 238 20.68 17.39 -20.61
N ASP A 239 21.82 16.72 -20.73
CA ASP A 239 21.95 15.31 -20.37
C ASP A 239 21.76 15.09 -18.87
N VAL A 240 22.42 15.89 -18.04
CA VAL A 240 22.25 15.87 -16.59
C VAL A 240 20.83 16.21 -16.18
N SER A 241 20.19 17.19 -16.82
CA SER A 241 18.78 17.54 -16.57
C SER A 241 17.84 16.38 -16.88
N ARG A 242 18.04 15.67 -18.01
CA ARG A 242 17.27 14.46 -18.34
C ARG A 242 17.48 13.35 -17.31
N GLN A 243 18.72 13.16 -16.85
CA GLN A 243 19.03 12.18 -15.81
C GLN A 243 18.40 12.55 -14.46
N LEU A 244 18.46 13.82 -14.06
CA LEU A 244 17.80 14.32 -12.84
C LEU A 244 16.30 14.06 -12.86
N GLN A 245 15.64 14.36 -13.99
CA GLN A 245 14.21 14.09 -14.14
C GLN A 245 13.92 12.58 -14.05
N ALA A 246 14.74 11.74 -14.69
CA ALA A 246 14.57 10.29 -14.65
C ALA A 246 14.74 9.71 -13.23
N VAL A 247 15.76 10.14 -12.49
CA VAL A 247 16.01 9.69 -11.11
C VAL A 247 14.94 10.23 -10.15
N SER A 248 14.54 11.49 -10.29
CA SER A 248 13.48 12.10 -9.48
C SER A 248 12.14 11.34 -9.60
N GLN A 249 11.77 10.93 -10.82
CA GLN A 249 10.59 10.09 -11.07
C GLN A 249 10.67 8.69 -10.43
N LYS A 250 11.89 8.15 -10.21
CA LYS A 250 12.06 6.84 -9.56
C LYS A 250 11.71 6.88 -8.08
N ILE A 251 12.03 7.98 -7.39
CA ILE A 251 11.78 8.16 -5.96
C ILE A 251 10.44 8.86 -5.65
N GLY A 252 9.74 9.35 -6.67
CA GLY A 252 8.47 10.06 -6.51
C GLY A 252 8.64 11.46 -5.91
N ALA A 253 9.83 12.05 -6.07
CA ALA A 253 10.07 13.46 -5.74
C ALA A 253 9.53 14.32 -6.89
N THR A 254 8.88 15.43 -6.58
CA THR A 254 8.68 16.53 -7.53
C THR A 254 9.90 17.43 -7.47
N LEU A 255 10.56 17.65 -8.60
CA LEU A 255 11.60 18.69 -8.71
C LEU A 255 10.94 20.06 -8.44
N PRO A 256 11.61 20.96 -7.69
CA PRO A 256 11.14 22.34 -7.52
C PRO A 256 11.12 23.12 -8.84
#